data_AF-A0AAU3F8B6-F1
#
_entry.id   AF-A0AAU3F8B6-F1
#
_cell.length_a   1.000
_cell.length_b   1.000
_cell.length_c   1.000
_cell.angle_alpha   90.00
_cell.angle_beta   90.00
_cell.angle_gamma   90.00
#
_symmetry.space_group_name_H-M   'P 1'
#
loop_
_entity.id
_entity.type
_entity.pdbx_description
1 polymer ?
#
loop_
_entity_poly.entity_id
_entity_poly.type
_entity_poly.pdbx_seq_one_letter_code
_entity_poly.pdbx_strand_id
1 'polypeptide(L)'
;MGLFRRGPKRDRRDAPRDPEFSFFSADEGTRFRAQMREAFAEHGLEVTVYADVVSDSSGRQFGLANLAAVCHNDDRGSRAWPELVRQHVGMVLRTMDAPSALDTLPTEQIRAQLYPRVVGRDGFNPENFGYARPLAPGLYEIIALDLPESVMMLTDEALEPLGDLQYLREQALYNLRGLPVEGHETVEDADGMRFEVVLGDSFYTASRVLALDSVVRQVTGEQLSADGALVAMPFRHQLAFHAIHDTGMIPALNAMASFAASGYADTPGAISPYVYWWREGTLTQLSDRDEDGEGLRIVVGEEFQELLERLVAKGEE
;
A
#
# COMPACT_ATOMS: atom_id res chain seq x y z
N MET A 1 -20.75 33.43 8.95
CA MET A 1 -19.62 33.42 9.90
C MET A 1 -18.75 32.21 9.56
N GLY A 2 -17.67 32.44 8.80
CA GLY A 2 -16.74 31.37 8.41
C GLY A 2 -15.80 31.03 9.55
N LEU A 3 -15.90 29.80 10.05
CA LEU A 3 -14.89 29.21 10.93
C LEU A 3 -13.70 28.81 10.07
N PHE A 4 -12.70 29.69 10.01
CA PHE A 4 -11.35 29.34 9.55
C PHE A 4 -10.82 28.22 10.44
N ARG A 5 -10.99 26.95 10.02
CA ARG A 5 -10.22 25.83 10.55
C ARG A 5 -8.76 26.08 10.18
N ARG A 6 -7.98 26.62 11.12
CA ARG A 6 -6.51 26.62 11.03
C ARG A 6 -6.08 25.16 10.87
N GLY A 7 -5.41 24.86 9.76
CA GLY A 7 -4.75 23.57 9.56
C GLY A 7 -3.80 23.24 10.73
N PRO A 8 -3.40 21.97 10.85
CA PRO A 8 -2.57 21.51 11.96
C PRO A 8 -1.31 22.36 12.12
N LYS A 9 -0.93 22.66 13.37
CA LYS A 9 0.29 23.42 13.68
C LYS A 9 1.50 22.51 13.42
N ARG A 10 2.01 22.57 12.18
CA ARG A 10 3.24 21.93 11.72
C ARG A 10 4.38 22.92 11.64
N ASP A 11 5.59 22.40 11.58
CA ASP A 11 6.76 23.21 11.28
C ASP A 11 6.69 23.77 9.85
N ARG A 12 7.44 24.85 9.62
CA ARG A 12 7.37 25.56 8.34
C ARG A 12 7.91 24.70 7.19
N ARG A 13 7.42 24.97 5.97
CA ARG A 13 7.81 24.23 4.75
C ARG A 13 9.30 24.39 4.38
N ASP A 14 9.96 25.41 4.87
CA ASP A 14 11.39 25.71 4.67
C ASP A 14 12.31 25.04 5.71
N ALA A 15 11.77 24.36 6.72
CA ALA A 15 12.59 23.64 7.71
C ALA A 15 13.32 22.43 7.08
N PRO A 16 14.54 22.10 7.56
CA PRO A 16 15.24 20.87 7.18
C PRO A 16 14.35 19.65 7.40
N ARG A 17 14.37 18.70 6.45
CA ARG A 17 13.59 17.47 6.52
C ARG A 17 14.28 16.40 7.32
N ASP A 18 13.49 15.60 8.00
CA ASP A 18 13.99 14.40 8.65
C ASP A 18 14.55 13.46 7.56
N PRO A 19 15.75 12.90 7.75
CA PRO A 19 16.41 12.10 6.72
C PRO A 19 15.69 10.79 6.44
N GLU A 20 14.93 10.27 7.40
CA GLU A 20 14.19 9.01 7.27
C GLU A 20 12.73 9.26 6.88
N PHE A 21 12.08 10.18 7.57
CA PHE A 21 10.68 10.53 7.33
C PHE A 21 10.60 11.92 6.71
N SER A 22 10.86 12.02 5.41
CA SER A 22 10.96 13.29 4.67
C SER A 22 9.71 14.18 4.78
N PHE A 23 8.55 13.61 5.11
CA PHE A 23 7.32 14.34 5.40
C PHE A 23 7.33 15.07 6.75
N PHE A 24 8.27 14.77 7.65
CA PHE A 24 8.54 15.51 8.89
C PHE A 24 9.63 16.57 8.71
N SER A 25 9.57 17.64 9.50
CA SER A 25 10.78 18.41 9.80
C SER A 25 11.74 17.58 10.67
N ALA A 26 13.02 17.96 10.71
CA ALA A 26 14.00 17.34 11.60
C ALA A 26 13.59 17.44 13.10
N ASP A 27 12.95 18.54 13.49
CA ASP A 27 12.46 18.75 14.86
C ASP A 27 11.23 17.86 15.16
N GLU A 28 10.31 17.74 14.20
CA GLU A 28 9.16 16.85 14.25
C GLU A 28 9.60 15.38 14.38
N GLY A 29 10.55 14.93 13.54
CA GLY A 29 11.10 13.58 13.63
C GLY A 29 11.81 13.31 14.97
N THR A 30 12.56 14.27 15.49
CA THR A 30 13.21 14.17 16.81
C THR A 30 12.17 14.04 17.93
N ARG A 31 11.13 14.88 17.90
CA ARG A 31 10.04 14.85 18.88
C ARG A 31 9.27 13.54 18.85
N PHE A 32 8.97 13.03 17.66
CA PHE A 32 8.29 11.75 17.47
C PHE A 32 9.11 10.60 18.10
N ARG A 33 10.41 10.51 17.82
CA ARG A 33 11.30 9.48 18.40
C ARG A 33 11.44 9.59 19.92
N ALA A 34 11.45 10.81 20.46
CA ALA A 34 11.45 11.02 21.91
C ALA A 34 10.16 10.50 22.56
N GLN A 35 9.01 10.75 21.95
CA GLN A 35 7.71 10.24 22.43
C GLN A 35 7.63 8.71 22.37
N MET A 36 8.20 8.08 21.34
CA MET A 36 8.29 6.62 21.26
C MET A 36 9.08 6.05 22.43
N ARG A 37 10.24 6.63 22.74
CA ARG A 37 11.07 6.20 23.88
C ARG A 37 10.32 6.32 25.20
N GLU A 38 9.64 7.46 25.41
CA GLU A 38 8.87 7.73 26.62
C GLU A 38 7.72 6.72 26.77
N ALA A 39 6.95 6.47 25.71
CA ALA A 39 5.82 5.55 25.76
C ALA A 39 6.22 4.09 26.03
N PHE A 40 7.35 3.60 25.49
CA PHE A 40 7.86 2.27 25.84
C PHE A 40 8.36 2.22 27.29
N ALA A 41 9.06 3.27 27.75
CA ALA A 41 9.53 3.36 29.13
C ALA A 41 8.38 3.42 30.15
N GLU A 42 7.26 4.10 29.84
CA GLU A 42 6.04 4.12 30.67
C GLU A 42 5.46 2.71 30.89
N HIS A 43 5.68 1.79 29.95
CA HIS A 43 5.26 0.39 30.05
C HIS A 43 6.38 -0.54 30.57
N GLY A 44 7.49 0.02 31.05
CA GLY A 44 8.59 -0.75 31.64
C GLY A 44 9.48 -1.49 30.65
N LEU A 45 9.39 -1.20 29.35
CA LEU A 45 10.27 -1.77 28.34
C LEU A 45 11.36 -0.77 27.96
N GLU A 46 12.61 -1.09 28.29
CA GLU A 46 13.75 -0.32 27.81
C GLU A 46 14.04 -0.64 26.34
N VAL A 47 14.14 0.42 25.53
CA VAL A 47 14.33 0.31 24.08
C VAL A 47 15.36 1.32 23.58
N THR A 48 16.07 0.93 22.52
CA THR A 48 16.91 1.83 21.73
C THR A 48 16.12 2.29 20.51
N VAL A 49 15.95 3.61 20.36
CA VAL A 49 15.23 4.21 19.22
C VAL A 49 16.24 4.65 18.16
N TYR A 50 16.16 4.04 16.99
CA TYR A 50 16.94 4.37 15.79
C TYR A 50 16.15 5.30 14.85
N ALA A 51 16.63 5.49 13.62
CA ALA A 51 16.02 6.40 12.65
C ALA A 51 14.59 5.98 12.28
N ASP A 52 14.40 4.70 11.96
CA ASP A 52 13.18 4.09 11.41
C ASP A 52 12.61 2.97 12.29
N VAL A 53 13.35 2.53 13.31
CA VAL A 53 13.02 1.34 14.10
C VAL A 53 13.31 1.54 15.58
N VAL A 54 12.55 0.85 16.42
CA VAL A 54 12.81 0.72 17.86
C VAL A 54 13.24 -0.71 18.14
N SER A 55 14.38 -0.91 18.79
CA SER A 55 14.85 -2.23 19.21
C SER A 55 14.82 -2.38 20.71
N ASP A 56 14.34 -3.51 21.21
CA ASP A 56 14.49 -3.86 22.63
C ASP A 56 15.81 -4.60 22.91
N SER A 57 16.05 -4.91 24.19
CA SER A 57 17.23 -5.66 24.65
C SER A 57 17.27 -7.12 24.20
N SER A 58 16.14 -7.67 23.72
CA SER A 58 16.05 -9.03 23.16
C SER A 58 16.33 -9.06 21.66
N GLY A 59 16.59 -7.90 21.04
CA GLY A 59 16.82 -7.76 19.60
C GLY A 59 15.53 -7.70 18.77
N ARG A 60 14.36 -7.58 19.40
CA ARG A 60 13.09 -7.41 18.68
C ARG A 60 13.00 -5.99 18.15
N GLN A 61 12.51 -5.84 16.93
CA GLN A 61 12.45 -4.58 16.21
C GLN A 61 11.01 -4.18 15.88
N PHE A 62 10.67 -2.92 16.13
CA PHE A 62 9.37 -2.31 15.86
C PHE A 62 9.54 -1.15 14.89
N GLY A 63 9.06 -1.32 13.66
CA GLY A 63 9.14 -0.27 12.63
C GLY A 63 8.28 0.95 12.98
N LEU A 64 8.83 2.13 12.75
CA LEU A 64 8.22 3.42 13.09
C LEU A 64 7.43 4.06 11.95
N ALA A 65 7.64 3.62 10.71
CA ALA A 65 7.11 4.27 9.52
C ALA A 65 5.57 4.45 9.56
N ASN A 66 4.85 3.40 9.96
CA ASN A 66 3.38 3.44 10.00
C ASN A 66 2.86 4.49 10.98
N LEU A 67 3.37 4.49 12.21
CA LEU A 67 2.95 5.45 13.22
C LEU A 67 3.40 6.88 12.85
N ALA A 68 4.58 7.02 12.23
CA ALA A 68 5.07 8.31 11.73
C ALA A 68 4.06 8.94 10.75
N ALA A 69 3.54 8.19 9.78
CA ALA A 69 2.53 8.77 8.89
C ALA A 69 1.15 8.96 9.52
N VAL A 70 0.72 8.10 10.45
CA VAL A 70 -0.52 8.36 11.20
C VAL A 70 -0.40 9.69 11.95
N CYS A 71 0.73 9.93 12.62
CA CYS A 71 1.03 11.20 13.26
C CYS A 71 1.10 12.35 12.24
N HIS A 72 1.70 12.14 11.08
CA HIS A 72 1.77 13.15 10.02
C HIS A 72 0.36 13.54 9.58
N ASN A 73 -0.47 12.58 9.17
CA ASN A 73 -1.77 12.80 8.53
C ASN A 73 -2.91 13.19 9.50
N ASP A 74 -2.69 13.22 10.82
CA ASP A 74 -3.71 13.61 11.78
C ASP A 74 -4.00 15.13 11.73
N ASP A 75 -5.26 15.49 11.47
CA ASP A 75 -5.75 16.87 11.39
C ASP A 75 -5.53 17.70 12.67
N ARG A 76 -5.41 17.04 13.83
CA ARG A 76 -5.13 17.70 15.12
C ARG A 76 -3.65 18.09 15.23
N GLY A 77 -2.80 17.59 14.33
CA GLY A 77 -1.37 17.84 14.23
C GLY A 77 -0.60 17.32 15.45
N SER A 78 0.55 17.94 15.73
CA SER A 78 1.49 17.52 16.77
C SER A 78 0.95 17.52 18.22
N ARG A 79 -0.30 17.95 18.43
CA ARG A 79 -0.99 17.81 19.73
C ARG A 79 -1.55 16.41 19.97
N ALA A 80 -1.91 15.68 18.90
CA ALA A 80 -2.44 14.33 19.02
C ALA A 80 -1.35 13.25 19.16
N TRP A 81 -0.11 13.58 18.79
CA TRP A 81 0.99 12.61 18.75
C TRP A 81 1.25 11.87 20.07
N PRO A 82 1.27 12.51 21.26
CA PRO A 82 1.45 11.77 22.50
C PRO A 82 0.40 10.67 22.69
N GLU A 83 -0.85 10.95 22.31
CA GLU A 83 -1.95 10.00 22.45
C GLU A 83 -1.86 8.87 21.42
N LEU A 84 -1.62 9.22 20.16
CA LEU A 84 -1.43 8.24 19.08
C LEU A 84 -0.24 7.30 19.38
N VAL A 85 0.87 7.85 19.86
CA VAL A 85 2.07 7.09 20.23
C VAL A 85 1.78 6.13 21.39
N ARG A 86 1.15 6.61 22.48
CA ARG A 86 0.81 5.73 23.61
C ARG A 86 -0.16 4.63 23.22
N GLN A 87 -1.18 4.94 22.41
CA GLN A 87 -2.14 3.96 21.93
C GLN A 87 -1.44 2.88 21.09
N HIS A 88 -0.53 3.29 20.19
CA HIS A 88 0.22 2.36 19.35
C HIS A 88 1.18 1.48 20.16
N VAL A 89 1.98 2.06 21.05
CA VAL A 89 2.90 1.28 21.91
C VAL A 89 2.12 0.30 22.79
N GLY A 90 1.01 0.74 23.39
CA GLY A 90 0.15 -0.13 24.17
C GLY A 90 -0.42 -1.29 23.36
N MET A 91 -0.79 -1.07 22.09
CA MET A 91 -1.21 -2.14 21.17
C MET A 91 -0.06 -3.11 20.89
N VAL A 92 1.12 -2.60 20.53
CA VAL A 92 2.31 -3.42 20.24
C VAL A 92 2.64 -4.35 21.41
N LEU A 93 2.68 -3.80 22.63
CA LEU A 93 3.01 -4.57 23.84
C LEU A 93 1.94 -5.62 24.17
N ARG A 94 0.64 -5.29 24.05
CA ARG A 94 -0.43 -6.27 24.24
C ARG A 94 -0.32 -7.44 23.27
N THR A 95 -0.02 -7.17 22.00
CA THR A 95 0.16 -8.20 20.97
C THR A 95 1.42 -9.04 21.24
N MET A 96 2.46 -8.44 21.81
CA MET A 96 3.72 -9.10 22.10
C MET A 96 3.62 -10.14 23.22
N ASP A 97 2.81 -9.87 24.24
CA ASP A 97 2.60 -10.80 25.37
C ASP A 97 1.43 -11.78 25.12
N ALA A 98 0.65 -11.56 24.07
CA ALA A 98 -0.44 -12.45 23.69
C ALA A 98 0.11 -13.72 22.98
N PRO A 99 -0.48 -14.90 23.23
CA PRO A 99 -0.18 -16.07 22.42
C PRO A 99 -0.51 -15.80 20.94
N SER A 100 0.24 -16.42 20.03
CA SER A 100 0.01 -16.24 18.59
C SER A 100 -1.43 -16.59 18.21
N ALA A 101 -2.00 -15.82 17.29
CA ALA A 101 -3.29 -16.17 16.70
C ALA A 101 -3.26 -17.56 16.03
N LEU A 102 -2.10 -17.97 15.52
CA LEU A 102 -1.91 -19.29 14.91
C LEU A 102 -2.00 -20.44 15.93
N ASP A 103 -1.65 -20.19 17.19
CA ASP A 103 -1.69 -21.20 18.25
C ASP A 103 -3.04 -21.26 18.98
N THR A 104 -3.82 -20.18 18.88
CA THR A 104 -5.05 -19.99 19.66
C THR A 104 -6.32 -20.14 18.85
N LEU A 105 -6.28 -19.80 17.56
CA LEU A 105 -7.44 -19.89 16.69
C LEU A 105 -7.53 -21.28 16.04
N PRO A 106 -8.74 -21.84 15.87
CA PRO A 106 -8.93 -23.02 15.05
C PRO A 106 -8.47 -22.78 13.60
N THR A 107 -7.88 -23.81 12.97
CA THR A 107 -7.39 -23.74 11.59
C THR A 107 -8.42 -23.20 10.59
N GLU A 108 -9.69 -23.61 10.72
CA GLU A 108 -10.77 -23.11 9.84
C GLU A 108 -11.04 -21.62 10.02
N GLN A 109 -10.92 -21.11 11.25
CA GLN A 109 -11.06 -19.68 11.52
C GLN A 109 -9.90 -18.88 10.92
N ILE A 110 -8.66 -19.40 11.02
CA ILE A 110 -7.49 -18.80 10.40
C ILE A 110 -7.68 -18.74 8.87
N ARG A 111 -8.05 -19.86 8.25
CA ARG A 111 -8.34 -19.95 6.80
C ARG A 111 -9.40 -18.96 6.33
N ALA A 112 -10.45 -18.76 7.14
CA ALA A 112 -11.52 -17.82 6.83
C ALA A 112 -11.07 -16.34 6.88
N GLN A 113 -9.92 -16.05 7.50
CA GLN A 113 -9.37 -14.70 7.68
C GLN A 113 -8.10 -14.47 6.87
N LEU A 114 -7.83 -15.33 5.89
CA LEU A 114 -6.70 -15.15 4.98
C LEU A 114 -7.05 -14.17 3.86
N TYR A 115 -6.09 -13.34 3.49
CA TYR A 115 -6.18 -12.39 2.39
C TYR A 115 -4.85 -12.34 1.63
N PRO A 116 -4.86 -12.25 0.29
CA PRO A 116 -3.66 -12.04 -0.46
C PRO A 116 -3.23 -10.59 -0.27
N ARG A 117 -1.93 -10.40 -0.20
CA ARG A 117 -1.33 -9.09 -0.02
C ARG A 117 -0.30 -8.85 -1.11
N VAL A 118 -0.47 -7.76 -1.83
CA VAL A 118 0.54 -7.26 -2.76
C VAL A 118 1.56 -6.44 -1.99
N VAL A 119 2.83 -6.81 -2.14
CA VAL A 119 3.96 -6.15 -1.48
C VAL A 119 5.04 -5.82 -2.50
N GLY A 120 5.74 -4.71 -2.26
CA GLY A 120 6.98 -4.39 -2.96
C GLY A 120 8.13 -5.27 -2.48
N ARG A 121 9.23 -5.30 -3.25
CA ARG A 121 10.44 -6.08 -2.95
C ARG A 121 10.99 -5.87 -1.53
N ASP A 122 10.94 -4.63 -1.04
CA ASP A 122 11.48 -4.27 0.28
C ASP A 122 10.47 -4.50 1.42
N GLY A 123 9.26 -4.96 1.10
CA GLY A 123 8.17 -5.17 2.06
C GLY A 123 8.22 -6.50 2.81
N PHE A 124 9.12 -7.42 2.46
CA PHE A 124 9.26 -8.74 3.08
C PHE A 124 10.66 -9.33 2.86
N ASN A 125 11.02 -10.38 3.60
CA ASN A 125 12.27 -11.13 3.40
C ASN A 125 12.00 -12.41 2.58
N PRO A 126 12.41 -12.51 1.31
CA PRO A 126 12.16 -13.69 0.47
C PRO A 126 12.57 -15.04 1.07
N GLU A 127 13.54 -15.08 1.99
CA GLU A 127 13.98 -16.32 2.64
C GLU A 127 12.89 -16.96 3.52
N ASN A 128 11.99 -16.15 4.10
CA ASN A 128 10.92 -16.60 4.99
C ASN A 128 9.56 -16.75 4.25
N PHE A 129 9.54 -16.42 2.97
CA PHE A 129 8.35 -16.40 2.12
C PHE A 129 8.70 -17.00 0.75
N GLY A 130 9.27 -18.21 0.75
CA GLY A 130 9.65 -18.94 -0.45
C GLY A 130 8.47 -19.22 -1.38
N TYR A 131 7.26 -19.29 -0.82
CA TYR A 131 6.02 -19.38 -1.56
C TYR A 131 5.62 -18.11 -2.31
N ALA A 132 6.21 -16.93 -2.01
CA ALA A 132 5.80 -15.65 -2.58
C ALA A 132 5.79 -15.70 -4.11
N ARG A 133 4.67 -15.27 -4.71
CA ARG A 133 4.49 -15.34 -6.16
C ARG A 133 4.86 -13.99 -6.79
N PRO A 134 5.80 -13.91 -7.74
CA PRO A 134 6.07 -12.68 -8.47
C PRO A 134 4.86 -12.33 -9.35
N LEU A 135 4.44 -11.06 -9.28
CA LEU A 135 3.34 -10.50 -10.08
C LEU A 135 3.85 -9.68 -11.26
N ALA A 136 4.89 -8.89 -11.01
CA ALA A 136 5.63 -8.07 -11.95
C ALA A 136 7.02 -7.81 -11.36
N PRO A 137 7.97 -7.19 -12.08
CA PRO A 137 9.27 -6.82 -11.52
C PRO A 137 9.12 -6.03 -10.20
N GLY A 138 9.67 -6.58 -9.11
CA GLY A 138 9.63 -5.96 -7.79
C GLY A 138 8.29 -6.04 -7.05
N LEU A 139 7.27 -6.70 -7.60
CA LEU A 139 5.96 -6.91 -6.97
C LEU A 139 5.69 -8.39 -6.70
N TYR A 140 5.18 -8.68 -5.51
CA TYR A 140 4.93 -10.03 -5.03
C TYR A 140 3.57 -10.16 -4.37
N GLU A 141 2.96 -11.33 -4.52
CA GLU A 141 1.78 -11.78 -3.79
C GLU A 141 2.23 -12.70 -2.63
N ILE A 142 1.83 -12.34 -1.42
CA ILE A 142 1.97 -13.15 -0.20
C ILE A 142 0.60 -13.35 0.46
N ILE A 143 0.51 -14.24 1.45
CA ILE A 143 -0.72 -14.47 2.23
C ILE A 143 -0.57 -13.80 3.59
N ALA A 144 -1.59 -13.06 3.98
CA ALA A 144 -1.69 -12.44 5.29
C ALA A 144 -2.94 -12.92 6.03
N LEU A 145 -2.83 -13.01 7.35
CA LEU A 145 -3.93 -13.22 8.28
C LEU A 145 -4.39 -11.86 8.80
N ASP A 146 -5.66 -11.53 8.59
CA ASP A 146 -6.30 -10.33 9.13
C ASP A 146 -6.75 -10.57 10.57
N LEU A 147 -6.26 -9.75 11.50
CA LEU A 147 -6.60 -9.80 12.92
C LEU A 147 -7.28 -8.48 13.33
N PRO A 148 -8.08 -8.46 14.41
CA PRO A 148 -8.84 -7.27 14.79
C PRO A 148 -8.00 -5.99 14.96
N GLU A 149 -6.74 -6.12 15.35
CA GLU A 149 -5.84 -4.99 15.65
C GLU A 149 -4.59 -4.98 14.75
N SER A 150 -4.39 -5.97 13.88
CA SER A 150 -3.15 -6.12 13.12
C SER A 150 -3.29 -7.02 11.90
N VAL A 151 -2.30 -6.97 11.01
CA VAL A 151 -2.21 -7.89 9.86
C VAL A 151 -0.90 -8.66 9.98
N MET A 152 -0.98 -9.98 10.03
CA MET A 152 0.17 -10.87 10.15
C MET A 152 0.51 -11.47 8.77
N MET A 153 1.72 -11.21 8.26
CA MET A 153 2.23 -11.88 7.06
C MET A 153 2.67 -13.30 7.45
N LEU A 154 2.17 -14.30 6.73
CA LEU A 154 2.42 -15.71 7.08
C LEU A 154 3.65 -16.24 6.35
N THR A 155 4.61 -16.79 7.09
CA THR A 155 5.79 -17.47 6.52
C THR A 155 5.42 -18.84 5.94
N ASP A 156 6.35 -19.49 5.23
CA ASP A 156 6.16 -20.86 4.75
C ASP A 156 5.78 -21.82 5.90
N GLU A 157 6.49 -21.74 7.04
CA GLU A 157 6.24 -22.54 8.24
C GLU A 157 4.84 -22.28 8.84
N ALA A 158 4.38 -21.03 8.84
CA ALA A 158 3.07 -20.67 9.36
C ALA A 158 1.92 -21.19 8.47
N LEU A 159 2.16 -21.33 7.17
CA LEU A 159 1.16 -21.82 6.20
C LEU A 159 1.07 -23.34 6.15
N GLU A 160 2.19 -24.06 6.38
CA GLU A 160 2.25 -25.51 6.34
C GLU A 160 1.11 -26.23 7.11
N PRO A 161 0.82 -25.89 8.39
CA PRO A 161 -0.26 -26.55 9.13
C PRO A 161 -1.66 -26.14 8.64
N LEU A 162 -1.78 -25.05 7.88
CA LEU A 162 -3.04 -24.55 7.34
C LEU A 162 -3.45 -25.28 6.06
N GLY A 163 -2.60 -26.11 5.47
CA GLY A 163 -2.94 -27.00 4.36
C GLY A 163 -2.36 -26.57 3.02
N ASP A 164 -3.00 -27.01 1.94
CA ASP A 164 -2.47 -26.81 0.59
C ASP A 164 -2.44 -25.33 0.17
N LEU A 165 -1.29 -24.86 -0.30
CA LEU A 165 -1.06 -23.45 -0.64
C LEU A 165 -1.98 -22.95 -1.75
N GLN A 166 -2.29 -23.78 -2.76
CA GLN A 166 -3.19 -23.36 -3.85
C GLN A 166 -4.58 -23.11 -3.28
N TYR A 167 -5.09 -24.03 -2.45
CA TYR A 167 -6.35 -23.84 -1.75
C TYR A 167 -6.35 -22.57 -0.88
N LEU A 168 -5.27 -22.33 -0.13
CA LEU A 168 -5.16 -21.12 0.72
C LEU A 168 -5.19 -19.83 -0.11
N ARG A 169 -4.55 -19.81 -1.28
CA ARG A 169 -4.62 -18.67 -2.21
C ARG A 169 -6.02 -18.44 -2.77
N GLU A 170 -6.69 -19.51 -3.18
CA GLU A 170 -8.05 -19.42 -3.71
C GLU A 170 -9.02 -18.88 -2.65
N GLN A 171 -8.91 -19.38 -1.41
CA GLN A 171 -9.69 -18.90 -0.27
C GLN A 171 -9.38 -17.43 0.04
N ALA A 172 -8.10 -17.05 0.05
CA ALA A 172 -7.70 -15.68 0.29
C ALA A 172 -8.26 -14.73 -0.79
N LEU A 173 -8.17 -15.12 -2.06
CA LEU A 173 -8.70 -14.34 -3.18
C LEU A 173 -10.23 -14.23 -3.12
N TYR A 174 -10.92 -15.30 -2.69
CA TYR A 174 -12.35 -15.26 -2.41
C TYR A 174 -12.70 -14.21 -1.34
N ASN A 175 -11.97 -14.20 -0.24
CA ASN A 175 -12.17 -13.21 0.83
C ASN A 175 -11.93 -11.78 0.35
N LEU A 176 -10.86 -11.55 -0.42
CA LEU A 176 -10.56 -10.23 -1.01
C LEU A 176 -11.70 -9.70 -1.90
N ARG A 177 -12.27 -10.56 -2.74
CA ARG A 177 -13.42 -10.21 -3.61
C ARG A 177 -14.67 -9.83 -2.80
N GLY A 178 -14.82 -10.37 -1.59
CA GLY A 178 -15.94 -10.08 -0.70
C GLY A 178 -15.83 -8.75 0.04
N LEU A 179 -14.66 -8.10 0.04
CA LEU A 179 -14.48 -6.83 0.75
C LEU A 179 -15.23 -5.69 0.03
N PRO A 180 -15.90 -4.77 0.76
CA PRO A 180 -16.52 -3.59 0.18
C PRO A 180 -15.49 -2.55 -0.25
N VAL A 181 -15.77 -1.79 -1.32
CA VAL A 181 -15.00 -0.59 -1.66
C VAL A 181 -15.38 0.51 -0.66
N GLU A 182 -14.40 0.97 0.13
CA GLU A 182 -14.60 1.94 1.21
C GLU A 182 -14.71 3.37 0.68
N GLY A 183 -13.84 3.73 -0.27
CA GLY A 183 -13.79 5.03 -0.90
C GLY A 183 -13.37 4.93 -2.37
N HIS A 184 -13.91 5.85 -3.16
CA HIS A 184 -13.65 5.97 -4.58
C HIS A 184 -13.70 7.44 -4.99
N GLU A 185 -12.71 7.84 -5.78
CA GLU A 185 -12.63 9.15 -6.41
C GLU A 185 -12.33 8.98 -7.91
N THR A 186 -12.95 9.81 -8.74
CA THR A 186 -12.59 9.95 -10.16
C THR A 186 -11.67 11.15 -10.29
N VAL A 187 -10.49 10.94 -10.85
CA VAL A 187 -9.56 12.00 -11.24
C VAL A 187 -9.74 12.25 -12.73
N GLU A 188 -10.10 13.47 -13.11
CA GLU A 188 -10.28 13.85 -14.51
C GLU A 188 -9.87 15.31 -14.77
N ASP A 189 -9.49 15.63 -16.01
CA ASP A 189 -9.23 16.99 -16.46
C ASP A 189 -9.99 17.36 -17.75
N ALA A 190 -9.82 18.61 -18.19
CA ALA A 190 -10.47 19.12 -19.39
C ALA A 190 -9.88 18.57 -20.70
N ASP A 191 -8.68 17.97 -20.64
CA ASP A 191 -7.93 17.45 -21.78
C ASP A 191 -8.20 15.94 -22.01
N GLY A 192 -9.15 15.36 -21.27
CA GLY A 192 -9.60 13.98 -21.42
C GLY A 192 -8.79 12.97 -20.61
N MET A 193 -7.89 13.41 -19.73
CA MET A 193 -7.30 12.52 -18.72
C MET A 193 -8.41 12.09 -17.76
N ARG A 194 -8.54 10.79 -17.52
CA ARG A 194 -9.49 10.24 -16.55
C ARG A 194 -8.97 8.94 -15.97
N PHE A 195 -8.97 8.77 -14.64
CA PHE A 195 -8.75 7.49 -13.99
C PHE A 195 -9.48 7.43 -12.65
N GLU A 196 -9.75 6.21 -12.19
CA GLU A 196 -10.40 5.96 -10.91
C GLU A 196 -9.37 5.69 -9.83
N VAL A 197 -9.63 6.15 -8.61
CA VAL A 197 -8.80 5.90 -7.43
C VAL A 197 -9.67 5.27 -6.37
N VAL A 198 -9.35 4.04 -6.01
CA VAL A 198 -9.90 3.36 -4.84
C VAL A 198 -9.00 3.68 -3.65
N LEU A 199 -9.60 4.17 -2.57
CA LEU A 199 -8.92 4.49 -1.32
C LEU A 199 -9.68 3.85 -0.15
N GLY A 200 -8.97 3.51 0.91
CA GLY A 200 -9.56 2.96 2.11
C GLY A 200 -8.55 2.78 3.23
N ASP A 201 -9.04 2.65 4.45
CA ASP A 201 -8.22 2.33 5.62
C ASP A 201 -7.79 0.85 5.63
N SER A 202 -8.43 0.02 4.78
CA SER A 202 -8.04 -1.37 4.58
C SER A 202 -6.59 -1.52 4.09
N PHE A 203 -5.84 -2.39 4.76
CA PHE A 203 -4.50 -2.82 4.35
C PHE A 203 -4.48 -3.60 3.01
N TYR A 204 -5.65 -3.94 2.48
CA TYR A 204 -5.82 -4.77 1.28
C TYR A 204 -6.25 -3.97 0.04
N THR A 205 -6.44 -2.65 0.14
CA THR A 205 -6.92 -1.82 -0.98
C THR A 205 -6.07 -1.97 -2.23
N ALA A 206 -4.74 -1.87 -2.13
CA ALA A 206 -3.85 -2.11 -3.26
C ALA A 206 -3.92 -3.56 -3.79
N SER A 207 -4.13 -4.53 -2.89
CA SER A 207 -4.17 -5.95 -3.22
C SER A 207 -5.38 -6.33 -4.07
N ARG A 208 -6.41 -5.47 -4.12
CA ARG A 208 -7.57 -5.60 -5.00
C ARG A 208 -7.22 -5.66 -6.48
N VAL A 209 -6.01 -5.24 -6.88
CA VAL A 209 -5.50 -5.46 -8.25
C VAL A 209 -5.52 -6.93 -8.68
N LEU A 210 -5.43 -7.87 -7.73
CA LEU A 210 -5.53 -9.31 -7.99
C LEU A 210 -6.94 -9.77 -8.41
N ALA A 211 -7.95 -8.93 -8.17
CA ALA A 211 -9.35 -9.13 -8.54
C ALA A 211 -9.91 -7.87 -9.23
N LEU A 212 -9.10 -7.24 -10.09
CA LEU A 212 -9.42 -5.93 -10.69
C LEU A 212 -10.75 -5.93 -11.45
N ASP A 213 -11.09 -7.03 -12.12
CA ASP A 213 -12.37 -7.24 -12.79
C ASP A 213 -13.58 -6.96 -11.87
N SER A 214 -13.49 -7.43 -10.63
CA SER A 214 -14.54 -7.28 -9.62
C SER A 214 -14.57 -5.83 -9.10
N VAL A 215 -13.41 -5.20 -8.96
CA VAL A 215 -13.29 -3.79 -8.54
C VAL A 215 -13.90 -2.85 -9.57
N VAL A 216 -13.52 -3.00 -10.85
CA VAL A 216 -14.01 -2.16 -11.94
C VAL A 216 -15.53 -2.25 -12.01
N ARG A 217 -16.07 -3.47 -11.98
CA ARG A 217 -17.53 -3.67 -11.95
C ARG A 217 -18.21 -3.04 -10.75
N GLN A 218 -17.59 -3.09 -9.57
CA GLN A 218 -18.15 -2.51 -8.35
C GLN A 218 -18.12 -0.98 -8.34
N VAL A 219 -17.08 -0.38 -8.95
CA VAL A 219 -16.83 1.06 -8.95
C VAL A 219 -17.54 1.76 -10.12
N THR A 220 -17.38 1.25 -11.34
CA THR A 220 -17.89 1.90 -12.56
C THR A 220 -19.18 1.27 -13.08
N GLY A 221 -19.50 0.04 -12.63
CA GLY A 221 -20.61 -0.75 -13.20
C GLY A 221 -20.28 -1.44 -14.52
N GLU A 222 -19.08 -1.21 -15.06
CA GLU A 222 -18.65 -1.72 -16.35
C GLU A 222 -17.86 -3.03 -16.21
N GLN A 223 -17.69 -3.75 -17.33
CA GLN A 223 -16.80 -4.90 -17.40
C GLN A 223 -15.50 -4.49 -18.10
N LEU A 224 -14.38 -5.00 -17.60
CA LEU A 224 -13.11 -4.83 -18.30
C LEU A 224 -13.18 -5.47 -19.69
N SER A 225 -12.67 -4.73 -20.67
CA SER A 225 -12.48 -5.23 -22.02
C SER A 225 -11.31 -6.22 -22.06
N ALA A 226 -11.15 -6.92 -23.19
CA ALA A 226 -9.96 -7.75 -23.44
C ALA A 226 -8.65 -6.93 -23.46
N ASP A 227 -8.75 -5.61 -23.64
CA ASP A 227 -7.61 -4.69 -23.63
C ASP A 227 -7.15 -4.37 -22.20
N GLY A 228 -7.93 -4.76 -21.18
CA GLY A 228 -7.54 -4.65 -19.78
C GLY A 228 -7.60 -3.22 -19.23
N ALA A 229 -6.67 -2.90 -18.34
CA ALA A 229 -6.62 -1.60 -17.68
C ALA A 229 -5.18 -1.17 -17.37
N LEU A 230 -4.95 0.14 -17.29
CA LEU A 230 -3.79 0.67 -16.59
C LEU A 230 -4.07 0.61 -15.09
N VAL A 231 -3.07 0.25 -14.29
CA VAL A 231 -3.17 0.23 -12.82
C VAL A 231 -1.92 0.79 -12.16
N ALA A 232 -2.10 1.44 -11.02
CA ALA A 232 -1.02 1.90 -10.17
C ALA A 232 -1.36 1.66 -8.70
N MET A 233 -0.36 1.25 -7.92
CA MET A 233 -0.49 0.91 -6.51
C MET A 233 0.66 1.54 -5.71
N PRO A 234 0.61 2.87 -5.47
CA PRO A 234 1.71 3.60 -4.83
C PRO A 234 2.00 3.07 -3.41
N PHE A 235 0.94 2.83 -2.63
CA PHE A 235 1.01 2.26 -1.29
C PHE A 235 -0.24 1.41 -1.01
N ARG A 236 -0.17 0.60 0.06
CA ARG A 236 -1.16 -0.42 0.43
C ARG A 236 -2.63 0.01 0.52
N HIS A 237 -2.91 1.29 0.76
CA HIS A 237 -4.27 1.82 0.96
C HIS A 237 -4.84 2.48 -0.30
N GLN A 238 -4.15 2.37 -1.45
CA GLN A 238 -4.55 3.04 -2.68
C GLN A 238 -4.34 2.16 -3.91
N LEU A 239 -5.35 2.13 -4.78
CA LEU A 239 -5.31 1.49 -6.08
C LEU A 239 -5.92 2.44 -7.11
N ALA A 240 -5.13 2.90 -8.07
CA ALA A 240 -5.63 3.65 -9.21
C ALA A 240 -5.79 2.72 -10.41
N PHE A 241 -6.83 2.92 -11.22
CA PHE A 241 -7.01 2.21 -12.47
C PHE A 241 -7.67 3.07 -13.56
N HIS A 242 -7.34 2.76 -14.81
CA HIS A 242 -8.03 3.28 -16.00
C HIS A 242 -8.39 2.11 -16.91
N ALA A 243 -9.69 1.86 -17.11
CA ALA A 243 -10.17 0.83 -18.00
C ALA A 243 -9.88 1.23 -19.46
N ILE A 244 -9.21 0.35 -20.22
CA ILE A 244 -8.77 0.69 -21.57
C ILE A 244 -9.92 0.44 -22.56
N HIS A 245 -10.33 1.53 -23.23
CA HIS A 245 -11.36 1.52 -24.27
C HIS A 245 -10.91 2.26 -25.54
N ASP A 246 -10.12 3.32 -25.40
CA ASP A 246 -9.70 4.19 -26.49
C ASP A 246 -8.32 4.83 -26.21
N THR A 247 -7.95 5.83 -27.00
CA THR A 247 -6.67 6.55 -26.90
C THR A 247 -6.59 7.47 -25.69
N GLY A 248 -7.68 7.69 -24.94
CA GLY A 248 -7.71 8.38 -23.64
C GLY A 248 -6.82 7.71 -22.59
N MET A 249 -6.36 6.48 -22.84
CA MET A 249 -5.35 5.84 -21.98
C MET A 249 -4.02 6.60 -21.95
N ILE A 250 -3.65 7.31 -23.03
CA ILE A 250 -2.34 7.97 -23.14
C ILE A 250 -2.19 9.11 -22.12
N PRO A 251 -3.13 10.08 -22.03
CA PRO A 251 -3.09 11.07 -20.96
C PRO A 251 -3.24 10.43 -19.57
N ALA A 252 -4.08 9.40 -19.43
CA ALA A 252 -4.22 8.67 -18.16
C ALA A 252 -2.90 8.01 -17.70
N LEU A 253 -2.15 7.37 -18.60
CA LEU A 253 -0.88 6.72 -18.31
C LEU A 253 0.15 7.71 -17.74
N ASN A 254 0.28 8.88 -18.38
CA ASN A 254 1.21 9.91 -17.92
C ASN A 254 0.81 10.45 -16.53
N ALA A 255 -0.47 10.76 -16.33
CA ALA A 255 -0.96 11.26 -15.04
C ALA A 255 -0.83 10.21 -13.93
N MET A 256 -1.17 8.95 -14.22
CA MET A 256 -1.02 7.84 -13.28
C MET A 256 0.44 7.57 -12.91
N ALA A 257 1.39 7.79 -13.82
CA ALA A 257 2.82 7.64 -13.52
C ALA A 257 3.27 8.69 -12.49
N SER A 258 2.94 9.96 -12.69
CA SER A 258 3.23 11.02 -11.70
C SER A 258 2.54 10.74 -10.36
N PHE A 259 1.26 10.34 -10.40
CA PHE A 259 0.50 9.96 -9.21
C PHE A 259 1.17 8.81 -8.43
N ALA A 260 1.61 7.75 -9.13
CA ALA A 260 2.25 6.60 -8.52
C ALA A 260 3.58 6.98 -7.84
N ALA A 261 4.42 7.76 -8.52
CA ALA A 261 5.69 8.21 -7.97
C ALA A 261 5.52 9.11 -6.73
N SER A 262 4.59 10.07 -6.76
CA SER A 262 4.32 10.94 -5.60
C SER A 262 3.76 10.13 -4.43
N GLY A 263 2.75 9.28 -4.67
CA GLY A 263 2.15 8.46 -3.61
C GLY A 263 3.14 7.49 -2.96
N TYR A 264 4.07 6.94 -3.75
CA TYR A 264 5.13 6.05 -3.26
C TYR A 264 6.10 6.77 -2.31
N ALA A 265 6.45 8.02 -2.61
CA ALA A 265 7.40 8.81 -1.81
C ALA A 265 6.79 9.35 -0.52
N ASP A 266 5.50 9.70 -0.54
CA ASP A 266 4.87 10.48 0.53
C ASP A 266 4.17 9.64 1.60
N THR A 267 4.00 8.31 1.40
CA THR A 267 3.18 7.46 2.29
C THR A 267 3.84 6.13 2.67
N PRO A 268 3.79 5.71 3.95
CA PRO A 268 4.29 4.41 4.40
C PRO A 268 3.54 3.21 3.85
N GLY A 269 4.25 2.08 3.79
CA GLY A 269 3.79 0.87 3.10
C GLY A 269 3.69 1.10 1.61
N ALA A 270 4.70 1.78 1.07
CA ALA A 270 4.95 1.90 -0.34
C ALA A 270 5.01 0.51 -0.99
N ILE A 271 4.39 0.39 -2.16
CA ILE A 271 4.32 -0.87 -2.91
C ILE A 271 5.07 -0.72 -4.23
N SER A 272 4.67 0.23 -5.08
CA SER A 272 5.39 0.49 -6.33
C SER A 272 5.16 1.92 -6.85
N PRO A 273 6.21 2.59 -7.35
CA PRO A 273 6.09 3.90 -7.98
C PRO A 273 5.68 3.83 -9.47
N TYR A 274 5.33 2.65 -9.98
CA TYR A 274 5.14 2.41 -11.41
C TYR A 274 3.68 2.15 -11.80
N VAL A 275 3.39 2.39 -13.08
CA VAL A 275 2.15 1.99 -13.75
C VAL A 275 2.34 0.64 -14.42
N TYR A 276 1.32 -0.19 -14.35
CA TYR A 276 1.26 -1.51 -14.94
C TYR A 276 0.06 -1.61 -15.88
N TRP A 277 0.20 -2.39 -16.94
CA TRP A 277 -0.91 -2.92 -17.72
C TRP A 277 -1.40 -4.19 -17.05
N TRP A 278 -2.65 -4.17 -16.60
CA TRP A 278 -3.36 -5.35 -16.15
C TRP A 278 -4.15 -5.95 -17.30
N ARG A 279 -3.94 -7.24 -17.60
CA ARG A 279 -4.73 -8.00 -18.58
C ARG A 279 -4.90 -9.44 -18.11
N GLU A 280 -6.14 -9.87 -17.90
CA GLU A 280 -6.48 -11.24 -17.48
C GLU A 280 -5.68 -11.75 -16.26
N GLY A 281 -5.48 -10.87 -15.26
CA GLY A 281 -4.73 -11.20 -14.05
C GLY A 281 -3.20 -11.13 -14.19
N THR A 282 -2.68 -10.76 -15.36
CA THR A 282 -1.25 -10.51 -15.60
C THR A 282 -0.94 -9.02 -15.47
N LEU A 283 0.17 -8.68 -14.80
CA LEU A 283 0.68 -7.32 -14.66
C LEU A 283 1.96 -7.14 -15.47
N THR A 284 1.95 -6.23 -16.42
CA THR A 284 3.13 -5.84 -17.22
C THR A 284 3.51 -4.41 -16.90
N GLN A 285 4.73 -4.17 -16.41
CA GLN A 285 5.18 -2.82 -16.07
C GLN A 285 5.31 -1.95 -17.32
N LEU A 286 4.74 -0.74 -17.29
CA LEU A 286 4.73 0.21 -18.40
C LEU A 286 5.56 1.47 -18.15
N SER A 287 6.01 1.70 -16.92
CA SER A 287 6.82 2.85 -16.57
C SER A 287 8.05 2.41 -15.79
N ASP A 288 9.16 3.11 -15.99
CA ASP A 288 10.39 2.93 -15.23
C ASP A 288 10.96 4.30 -14.83
N ARG A 289 11.89 4.32 -13.87
CA ARG A 289 12.63 5.55 -13.57
C ARG A 289 13.55 5.89 -14.73
N ASP A 290 13.63 7.16 -15.06
CA ASP A 290 14.60 7.66 -16.04
C ASP A 290 16.04 7.49 -15.52
N GLU A 291 17.03 7.45 -16.42
CA GLU A 291 18.44 7.23 -16.09
C GLU A 291 19.00 8.32 -15.14
N ASP A 292 18.44 9.53 -15.22
CA ASP A 292 18.78 10.67 -14.36
C ASP A 292 18.01 10.69 -13.02
N GLY A 293 17.07 9.76 -12.81
CA GLY A 293 16.30 9.59 -11.57
C GLY A 293 15.24 10.68 -11.29
N GLU A 294 15.13 11.70 -12.13
CA GLU A 294 14.17 12.81 -11.96
C GLU A 294 12.87 12.65 -12.79
N GLY A 295 12.81 11.68 -13.70
CA GLY A 295 11.67 11.44 -14.59
C GLY A 295 11.13 9.99 -14.55
N LEU A 296 9.94 9.80 -15.13
CA LEU A 296 9.37 8.49 -15.44
C LEU A 296 9.43 8.29 -16.96
N ARG A 297 10.07 7.20 -17.39
CA ARG A 297 10.09 6.77 -18.79
C ARG A 297 9.01 5.73 -19.01
N ILE A 298 8.17 5.90 -20.03
CA ILE A 298 7.25 4.85 -20.45
C ILE A 298 8.03 3.78 -21.21
N VAL A 299 7.95 2.54 -20.74
CA VAL A 299 8.55 1.36 -21.35
C VAL A 299 7.43 0.51 -21.94
N VAL A 300 7.31 0.55 -23.26
CA VAL A 300 6.28 -0.19 -24.00
C VAL A 300 6.91 -1.44 -24.60
N GLY A 301 6.43 -2.61 -24.23
CA GLY A 301 6.74 -3.87 -24.95
C GLY A 301 5.90 -4.02 -26.22
N GLU A 302 6.29 -4.95 -27.10
CA GLU A 302 5.65 -5.17 -28.41
C GLU A 302 4.10 -5.31 -28.31
N GLU A 303 3.60 -6.12 -27.38
CA GLU A 303 2.14 -6.32 -27.23
C GLU A 303 1.37 -5.04 -26.86
N PHE A 304 1.96 -4.19 -26.02
CA PHE A 304 1.30 -2.94 -25.64
C PHE A 304 1.44 -1.88 -26.75
N GLN A 305 2.51 -1.94 -27.55
CA GLN A 305 2.65 -1.12 -28.74
C GLN A 305 1.55 -1.45 -29.77
N GLU A 306 1.33 -2.74 -30.04
CA GLU A 306 0.26 -3.18 -30.94
C GLU A 306 -1.14 -2.74 -30.47
N LEU A 307 -1.38 -2.75 -29.16
CA LEU A 307 -2.60 -2.21 -28.57
C LEU A 307 -2.77 -0.71 -28.88
N LEU A 308 -1.71 0.08 -28.67
CA LEU A 308 -1.74 1.52 -28.94
C LEU A 308 -2.02 1.79 -30.42
N GLU A 309 -1.30 1.13 -31.32
CA GLU A 309 -1.49 1.28 -32.78
C GLU A 309 -2.93 0.94 -33.20
N ARG A 310 -3.50 -0.15 -32.65
CA ARG A 310 -4.89 -0.53 -32.91
C ARG A 310 -5.89 0.52 -32.43
N LEU A 311 -5.67 1.12 -31.26
CA LEU A 311 -6.60 2.10 -30.70
C LEU A 311 -6.50 3.45 -31.41
N VAL A 312 -5.30 3.85 -31.85
CA VAL A 312 -5.12 5.02 -32.71
C VAL A 312 -5.85 4.82 -34.05
N ALA A 313 -5.68 3.67 -34.70
CA ALA A 313 -6.36 3.38 -35.96
C ALA A 313 -7.90 3.40 -35.83
N LYS A 314 -8.45 2.90 -34.72
CA LYS A 314 -9.90 2.96 -34.43
C LYS A 314 -10.42 4.36 -34.13
N GLY A 315 -9.59 5.26 -33.60
CA GLY A 315 -9.97 6.64 -33.29
C GLY A 315 -9.98 7.57 -34.50
N GLU A 316 -9.35 7.16 -35.61
CA GLU A 316 -9.35 7.90 -36.88
C GLU A 316 -10.54 7.55 -37.80
N GLU A 317 -11.32 6.52 -37.46
CA GLU A 317 -12.55 6.08 -38.17
C GLU A 317 -13.82 6.77 -37.64
#